data_AF-A0A382J4G6-F1
#
_entry.id   AF-A0A382J4G6-F1
#
_cell.length_a   1.000
_cell.length_b   1.000
_cell.length_c   1.000
_cell.angle_alpha   90.00
_cell.angle_beta   90.00
_cell.angle_gamma   90.00
#
_symmetry.space_group_name_H-M   'P 1'
#
loop_
_entity.id
_entity.type
_entity.pdbx_description
1 polymer ?
#
loop_
_entity_poly.entity_id
_entity_poly.type
_entity_poly.pdbx_seq_one_letter_code
_entity_poly.pdbx_strand_id
1 'polypeptide(L)'
;MEKNTKLANDFGVEDHIIICNWTKKSDLLVKELHNPSVEKKRPIIVITENPQDVPDFEEDETYRGIMIVKGNPSNEDSLKRAGIESAATIIILADERLADTADT
;
A
#
# COMPACT_ATOMS: atom_id res chain seq x y z
N MET A 1 -26.80 -4.22 -18.31
CA MET A 1 -26.19 -5.35 -17.56
C MET A 1 -24.69 -5.25 -17.76
N GLU A 2 -24.02 -4.47 -16.90
CA GLU A 2 -22.57 -4.34 -16.94
C GLU A 2 -21.95 -5.55 -16.24
N LYS A 3 -21.05 -6.23 -16.95
CA LYS A 3 -20.31 -7.37 -16.43
C LYS A 3 -19.26 -6.82 -15.46
N ASN A 4 -19.55 -6.94 -14.16
CA ASN A 4 -18.58 -6.76 -13.08
C ASN A 4 -17.46 -7.78 -13.26
N THR A 5 -16.42 -7.38 -13.97
CA THR A 5 -15.20 -8.15 -14.08
C THR A 5 -14.40 -7.79 -12.85
N LYS A 6 -14.55 -8.55 -11.75
CA LYS A 6 -13.65 -8.43 -10.59
C LYS A 6 -12.23 -8.49 -11.13
N LEU A 7 -11.49 -7.39 -11.04
CA LEU A 7 -10.08 -7.36 -11.40
C LEU A 7 -9.37 -8.40 -10.53
N ALA A 8 -8.39 -9.10 -11.10
CA ALA A 8 -7.76 -10.28 -10.52
C ALA A 8 -7.03 -10.09 -9.16
N ASN A 9 -7.12 -8.89 -8.55
CA ASN A 9 -6.59 -8.57 -7.22
C ASN A 9 -7.57 -7.70 -6.40
N ASP A 10 -8.87 -7.77 -6.67
CA ASP A 10 -9.87 -7.13 -5.80
C ASP A 10 -9.88 -7.83 -4.42
N PHE A 11 -9.17 -7.24 -3.46
CA PHE A 11 -9.12 -7.75 -2.08
C PHE A 11 -10.48 -7.67 -1.38
N GLY A 12 -11.45 -6.93 -1.93
CA GLY A 12 -12.77 -6.73 -1.31
C GLY A 12 -12.69 -6.02 0.05
N VAL A 13 -11.63 -5.22 0.25
CA VAL A 13 -11.38 -4.49 1.50
C VAL A 13 -11.82 -3.04 1.32
N GLU A 14 -12.46 -2.51 2.35
CA GLU A 14 -12.90 -1.11 2.45
C GLU A 14 -12.29 -0.46 3.70
N ASP A 15 -12.29 0.88 3.76
CA ASP A 15 -11.74 1.66 4.90
C ASP A 15 -10.27 1.31 5.20
N HIS A 16 -9.49 1.07 4.14
CA HIS A 16 -8.07 0.75 4.21
C HIS A 16 -7.18 1.94 3.85
N ILE A 17 -5.88 1.75 4.09
CA ILE A 17 -4.83 2.70 3.71
C ILE A 17 -4.08 2.14 2.51
N ILE A 18 -3.91 2.93 1.47
CA ILE A 18 -3.03 2.62 0.34
C ILE A 18 -1.70 3.36 0.52
N ILE A 19 -0.58 2.65 0.42
CA ILE A 19 0.76 3.24 0.37
C ILE A 19 1.33 3.01 -1.03
N CYS A 20 1.60 4.10 -1.75
CA CYS A 20 2.25 4.06 -3.06
C CYS A 20 3.77 4.14 -2.89
N ASN A 21 4.46 3.16 -3.45
CA ASN A 21 5.89 2.87 -3.28
C ASN A 21 6.25 2.37 -1.88
N TRP A 22 7.22 1.46 -1.84
CA TRP A 22 7.84 1.02 -0.59
C TRP A 22 9.21 1.67 -0.44
N THR A 23 9.39 2.46 0.62
CA THR A 23 10.65 3.14 0.96
C THR A 23 10.91 3.02 2.47
N LYS A 24 12.02 3.58 2.95
CA LYS A 24 12.29 3.67 4.40
C LYS A 24 11.20 4.44 5.15
N LYS A 25 10.52 5.39 4.49
CA LYS A 25 9.38 6.11 5.10
C LYS A 25 8.16 5.19 5.24
N SER A 26 7.95 4.24 4.32
CA SER A 26 6.87 3.24 4.42
C SER A 26 7.04 2.35 5.65
N ASP A 27 8.27 1.90 5.93
CA ASP A 27 8.61 1.11 7.13
C ASP A 27 8.22 1.83 8.42
N LEU A 28 8.59 3.11 8.55
CA LEU A 28 8.21 3.94 9.71
C LEU A 28 6.70 4.11 9.81
N LEU A 29 6.02 4.38 8.69
CA LEU A 29 4.57 4.54 8.66
C LEU A 29 3.85 3.27 9.11
N VAL A 30 4.27 2.09 8.64
CA VAL A 30 3.67 0.83 9.06
C VAL A 30 3.83 0.62 10.56
N LYS A 31 5.02 0.86 11.10
CA LYS A 31 5.29 0.74 12.55
C LYS A 31 4.39 1.65 13.38
N GLU A 32 4.21 2.90 12.95
CA GLU A 32 3.33 3.86 13.63
C GLU A 32 1.85 3.47 13.50
N LEU A 33 1.39 3.08 12.30
CA LEU A 33 0.00 2.65 12.07
C LEU A 33 -0.33 1.36 12.85
N HIS A 34 0.66 0.47 13.02
CA HIS A 34 0.53 -0.76 13.78
C HIS A 34 0.88 -0.60 15.27
N ASN A 35 1.30 0.58 15.74
CA ASN A 35 1.54 0.86 17.16
C ASN A 35 0.30 0.57 18.04
N PRO A 36 0.41 -0.16 19.16
CA PRO A 36 -0.74 -0.53 20.01
C PRO A 36 -1.62 0.63 20.48
N SER A 37 -1.09 1.85 20.54
CA SER A 37 -1.86 3.06 20.91
C SER A 37 -2.86 3.52 19.84
N VAL A 38 -2.74 3.05 18.59
CA VAL A 38 -3.70 3.37 17.52
C VAL A 38 -4.98 2.58 17.73
N GLU A 39 -6.05 3.28 18.13
CA GLU A 39 -7.36 2.69 18.45
C GLU A 39 -8.02 1.99 17.26
N LYS A 40 -7.95 2.59 16.07
CA LYS A 40 -8.55 2.06 14.84
C LYS A 40 -7.49 1.60 13.85
N LYS A 41 -7.21 0.30 13.87
CA LYS A 41 -6.38 -0.37 12.87
C LYS A 41 -7.11 -0.46 11.54
N ARG A 42 -6.43 -0.08 10.47
CA ARG A 42 -6.91 -0.23 9.10
C ARG A 42 -6.00 -1.18 8.35
N PRO A 43 -6.54 -2.03 7.47
CA PRO A 43 -5.70 -2.81 6.56
C PRO A 43 -4.81 -1.88 5.73
N ILE A 44 -3.60 -2.34 5.43
CA ILE A 44 -2.64 -1.58 4.62
C ILE A 44 -2.45 -2.34 3.30
N ILE A 45 -2.60 -1.61 2.19
CA ILE A 45 -2.31 -2.10 0.85
C ILE A 45 -1.12 -1.33 0.30
N VAL A 46 -0.05 -2.03 -0.06
CA VAL A 46 1.13 -1.43 -0.69
C VAL A 46 1.08 -1.65 -2.19
N ILE A 47 1.22 -0.58 -2.96
CA ILE A 47 1.41 -0.64 -4.42
C ILE A 47 2.89 -0.39 -4.70
N THR A 48 3.57 -1.38 -5.27
CA THR A 48 5.01 -1.28 -5.57
C THR A 48 5.39 -2.13 -6.79
N GLU A 49 6.37 -1.66 -7.56
CA GLU A 49 6.99 -2.45 -8.62
C GLU A 49 7.88 -3.58 -8.07
N ASN A 50 8.35 -3.41 -6.82
CA ASN A 50 9.32 -4.25 -6.13
C ASN A 50 8.69 -4.86 -4.85
N PRO A 51 7.79 -5.84 -4.97
CA PRO A 51 7.09 -6.43 -3.82
C PRO A 51 8.03 -7.15 -2.86
N GLN A 52 9.16 -7.67 -3.35
CA GLN A 52 10.17 -8.35 -2.53
C GLN A 52 10.89 -7.42 -1.53
N ASP A 53 10.75 -6.09 -1.68
CA ASP A 53 11.35 -5.11 -0.77
C ASP A 53 10.46 -4.86 0.47
N VAL A 54 9.20 -5.29 0.42
CA VAL A 54 8.26 -5.21 1.56
C VAL A 54 8.56 -6.37 2.52
N PRO A 55 8.85 -6.11 3.80
CA PRO A 55 9.14 -7.17 4.77
C PRO A 55 7.98 -8.15 4.94
N ASP A 56 8.33 -9.42 5.16
CA ASP A 56 7.35 -10.47 5.42
C ASP A 56 6.92 -10.47 6.89
N PHE A 57 5.64 -10.77 7.13
CA PHE A 57 5.12 -10.89 8.49
C PHE A 57 5.65 -12.15 9.20
N GLU A 58 6.11 -13.16 8.46
CA GLU A 58 6.77 -14.33 9.04
C GLU A 58 8.10 -13.97 9.72
N GLU A 59 8.76 -12.90 9.26
CA GLU A 59 10.01 -12.39 9.84
C GLU A 59 9.76 -11.36 10.95
N ASP A 60 8.73 -10.52 10.81
CA ASP A 60 8.34 -9.51 11.80
C ASP A 60 6.81 -9.30 11.78
N GLU A 61 6.14 -9.68 12.88
CA GLU A 61 4.68 -9.55 13.07
C GLU A 61 4.17 -8.12 12.87
N THR A 62 5.04 -7.10 12.93
CA THR A 62 4.70 -5.71 12.61
C THR A 62 4.17 -5.56 11.18
N TYR A 63 4.49 -6.45 10.24
CA TYR A 63 4.00 -6.37 8.85
C TYR A 63 2.76 -7.23 8.60
N ARG A 64 2.20 -7.83 9.64
CA ARG A 64 1.00 -8.65 9.53
C ARG A 64 -0.18 -7.84 9.01
N GLY A 65 -0.90 -8.41 8.04
CA GLY A 65 -2.09 -7.78 7.46
C GLY A 65 -1.79 -6.75 6.37
N ILE A 66 -0.53 -6.65 5.93
CA ILE A 66 -0.18 -5.92 4.71
C ILE A 66 -0.50 -6.76 3.49
N MET A 67 -1.24 -6.18 2.55
CA MET A 67 -1.49 -6.76 1.22
C MET A 67 -0.67 -6.01 0.19
N ILE A 68 -0.21 -6.70 -0.86
CA ILE A 68 0.68 -6.10 -1.87
C ILE A 68 0.04 -6.19 -3.25
N VAL A 69 -0.04 -5.06 -3.93
CA VAL A 69 -0.33 -4.96 -5.37
C VAL A 69 0.98 -4.70 -6.10
N LYS A 70 1.43 -5.71 -6.85
CA LYS A 70 2.57 -5.53 -7.76
C LYS A 70 2.18 -4.63 -8.94
N GLY A 71 2.82 -3.47 -9.05
CA GLY A 71 2.63 -2.55 -10.17
C GLY A 71 3.08 -1.12 -9.88
N ASN A 72 3.06 -0.28 -10.92
CA ASN A 72 3.35 1.14 -10.80
C ASN A 72 2.13 1.89 -10.26
N PRO A 73 2.25 2.69 -9.19
CA PRO A 73 1.13 3.43 -8.60
C PRO A 73 0.61 4.59 -9.47
N SER A 74 1.33 4.98 -10.53
CA SER A 74 0.85 5.95 -11.52
C SER A 74 -0.09 5.32 -12.56
N ASN A 75 -0.18 3.98 -12.60
CA ASN A 75 -1.08 3.27 -13.50
C ASN A 75 -2.45 3.09 -12.84
N GLU A 76 -3.51 3.50 -13.53
CA GLU A 76 -4.91 3.40 -13.05
C GLU A 76 -5.29 1.96 -12.66
N ASP A 77 -4.85 0.96 -13.42
CA ASP A 77 -5.13 -0.45 -13.13
C ASP A 77 -4.52 -0.92 -11.79
N SER A 78 -3.36 -0.38 -11.41
CA SER A 78 -2.77 -0.68 -10.11
C SER A 78 -3.61 -0.11 -8.98
N LEU A 79 -4.07 1.13 -9.13
CA LEU A 79 -4.92 1.82 -8.16
C LEU A 79 -6.28 1.13 -8.01
N LYS A 80 -6.92 0.74 -9.12
CA LYS A 80 -8.19 0.00 -9.10
C LYS A 80 -8.07 -1.35 -8.39
N ARG A 81 -7.01 -2.11 -8.66
CA ARG A 81 -6.74 -3.37 -7.95
C ARG A 81 -6.49 -3.17 -6.46
N ALA A 82 -5.93 -2.03 -6.07
CA ALA A 82 -5.75 -1.66 -4.67
C ALA A 82 -7.04 -1.14 -4.01
N GLY A 83 -8.18 -1.11 -4.70
CA GLY A 83 -9.44 -0.62 -4.15
C GLY A 83 -9.42 0.87 -3.86
N ILE A 84 -8.82 1.70 -4.72
CA ILE A 84 -8.69 3.15 -4.50
C ILE A 84 -10.03 3.85 -4.19
N GLU A 85 -11.14 3.38 -4.77
CA GLU A 85 -12.47 3.97 -4.60
C GLU A 85 -13.06 3.79 -3.19
N SER A 86 -12.62 2.76 -2.44
CA SER A 86 -13.06 2.45 -1.07
C SER A 86 -11.98 2.73 -0.02
N ALA A 87 -10.83 3.28 -0.43
CA ALA A 87 -9.73 3.61 0.47
C ALA A 87 -10.08 4.81 1.37
N ALA A 88 -9.79 4.69 2.66
CA ALA A 88 -9.92 5.82 3.59
C ALA A 88 -8.82 6.87 3.38
N THR A 89 -7.61 6.40 3.06
CA THR A 89 -6.42 7.24 2.91
C THR A 89 -5.49 6.66 1.84
N ILE A 90 -4.86 7.55 1.06
CA ILE A 90 -3.78 7.21 0.14
C ILE A 90 -2.55 8.02 0.53
N ILE A 91 -1.42 7.35 0.74
CA ILE A 91 -0.12 7.97 1.05
C ILE A 91 0.78 7.77 -0.17
N ILE A 92 1.18 8.86 -0.81
CA ILE A 92 2.06 8.84 -1.97
C ILE A 92 3.46 9.23 -1.52
N LEU A 93 4.40 8.30 -1.66
CA LEU A 93 5.80 8.55 -1.34
C LEU A 93 6.60 8.75 -2.63
N ALA A 94 7.42 9.79 -2.64
CA ALA A 94 8.34 10.05 -3.74
C ALA A 94 9.24 8.84 -3.96
N ASP A 95 9.47 8.50 -5.23
CA ASP A 95 10.40 7.46 -5.59
C ASP A 95 11.83 7.95 -5.31
N GLU A 96 12.50 7.32 -4.34
CA GLU A 96 13.87 7.68 -3.96
C GLU A 96 14.86 7.47 -5.13
N ARG A 97 14.50 6.73 -6.18
CA ARG A 97 15.31 6.58 -7.41
C ARG A 97 15.32 7.87 -8.26
N LEU A 98 14.38 8.78 -8.04
CA LEU A 98 14.28 10.07 -8.73
C LEU A 98 14.96 11.21 -7.93
N ALA A 99 15.89 10.84 -7.04
CA ALA A 99 16.52 11.69 -6.01
C ALA A 99 17.09 13.04 -6.49
N ASP A 100 17.37 13.23 -7.78
CA ASP A 100 17.79 14.54 -8.31
C ASP A 100 16.67 15.61 -8.26
N THR A 101 15.44 15.26 -7.85
CA THR A 101 14.28 16.17 -7.78
C THR A 101 13.53 16.16 -6.45
N ALA A 102 13.91 15.34 -5.47
CA ALA A 102 13.18 15.17 -4.22
C ALA A 102 13.98 15.74 -3.03
N ASP A 103 13.53 16.88 -2.51
CA ASP A 103 13.99 17.58 -1.30
C ASP A 103 15.52 17.66 -1.12
N THR A 104 16.14 18.65 -1.78
CA THR A 104 17.45 19.21 -1.38
C THR A 104 17.26 20.51 -0.62
#